data_AF-A0A3M8DYB3-F1
#
_entry.id   AF-A0A3M8DYB3-F1
#
_cell.length_a   1.000
_cell.length_b   1.000
_cell.length_c   1.000
_cell.angle_alpha   90.00
_cell.angle_beta   90.00
_cell.angle_gamma   90.00
#
_symmetry.space_group_name_H-M   'P 1'
#
loop_
_entity.id
_entity.type
_entity.pdbx_description
1 polymer ?
#
loop_
_entity_poly.entity_id
_entity_poly.type
_entity_poly.pdbx_seq_one_letter_code
_entity_poly.pdbx_strand_id
1 'polypeptide(L)'
;MLFQMCYGPEIQTIFESIRRNPGLSRCQLKHTYQYQEEGDISSLIDGALVILKDLNYIHDENGFLYSNDVDWKVTDIFRKLNRISQTEEEETLNFVFSTMYDQVFVKPDKMFVVNIHYQVNSKFSKTMVGHEKINAWKRIMEFLGLGRRVYSGFYALPQLSLLQEIVREAGEYEGGLQPYCERVIQPILPCITSQGNIFKGILYGLLALNDQRIIEISCKQDLPYKSYGPNHEWNWIKVQ
;
A
#
# COMPACT_ATOMS: atom_id res chain seq x y z
N MET A 1 9.95 -11.50 6.49
CA MET A 1 10.43 -10.83 5.26
C MET A 1 9.25 -10.66 4.32
N LEU A 2 8.71 -9.45 4.26
CA LEU A 2 7.65 -9.09 3.32
C LEU A 2 8.17 -9.29 1.88
N PHE A 3 7.38 -9.97 1.04
CA PHE A 3 7.57 -10.07 -0.42
C PHE A 3 8.63 -11.09 -0.90
N GLN A 4 8.39 -12.38 -0.66
CA GLN A 4 8.92 -13.48 -1.46
C GLN A 4 7.91 -13.87 -2.52
N MET A 5 8.25 -13.86 -3.82
CA MET A 5 7.57 -14.49 -4.99
C MET A 5 6.02 -14.60 -5.02
N CYS A 6 5.30 -13.86 -4.20
CA CYS A 6 3.87 -13.99 -4.00
C CYS A 6 3.13 -12.86 -4.69
N TYR A 7 1.93 -13.20 -5.11
CA TYR A 7 1.00 -12.32 -5.78
C TYR A 7 -0.09 -11.89 -4.79
N GLY A 8 -0.63 -10.69 -4.98
CA GLY A 8 -1.61 -10.11 -4.07
C GLY A 8 -2.88 -10.96 -3.84
N PRO A 9 -3.57 -11.41 -4.91
CA PRO A 9 -4.77 -12.25 -4.79
C PRO A 9 -4.54 -13.54 -4.00
N GLU A 10 -3.38 -14.16 -4.18
CA GLU A 10 -2.99 -15.41 -3.55
C GLU A 10 -2.80 -15.24 -2.05
N ILE A 11 -2.21 -14.12 -1.61
CA ILE A 11 -2.09 -13.78 -0.18
C ILE A 11 -3.48 -13.65 0.45
N GLN A 12 -4.40 -12.92 -0.20
CA GLN A 12 -5.77 -12.76 0.31
C GLN A 12 -6.52 -14.11 0.35
N THR A 13 -6.39 -14.93 -0.70
CA THR A 13 -7.10 -16.22 -0.78
C THR A 13 -6.60 -17.20 0.29
N ILE A 14 -5.28 -17.25 0.51
CA ILE A 14 -4.68 -18.06 1.59
C ILE A 14 -5.17 -17.57 2.95
N PHE A 15 -5.20 -16.26 3.19
CA PHE A 15 -5.74 -15.69 4.42
C PHE A 15 -7.20 -16.11 4.66
N GLU A 16 -8.06 -15.94 3.65
CA GLU A 16 -9.48 -16.32 3.74
C GLU A 16 -9.66 -17.82 3.99
N SER A 17 -8.77 -18.66 3.48
CA SER A 17 -8.80 -20.10 3.74
C SER A 17 -8.48 -20.45 5.19
N ILE A 18 -7.46 -19.80 5.75
CA ILE A 18 -7.07 -19.95 7.17
C ILE A 18 -8.19 -19.41 8.07
N ARG A 19 -8.79 -18.27 7.70
CA ARG A 19 -9.89 -17.67 8.46
C ARG A 19 -11.14 -18.56 8.50
N ARG A 20 -11.49 -19.17 7.37
CA ARG A 20 -12.67 -20.07 7.27
C ARG A 20 -12.43 -21.44 7.89
N ASN A 21 -11.18 -21.92 7.84
CA ASN A 21 -10.78 -23.22 8.36
C ASN A 21 -9.55 -23.04 9.26
N PRO A 22 -9.73 -22.61 10.52
CA PRO A 22 -8.61 -22.49 11.45
C PRO A 22 -7.96 -23.85 11.71
N GLY A 23 -6.66 -23.86 11.99
CA GLY A 23 -5.91 -25.09 12.25
C GLY A 23 -5.41 -25.79 10.99
N LEU A 24 -5.28 -25.08 9.87
CA LEU A 24 -4.63 -25.62 8.67
C LEU A 24 -3.11 -25.66 8.85
N SER A 25 -2.49 -26.77 8.47
CA SER A 25 -1.04 -26.89 8.34
C SER A 25 -0.55 -26.34 7.00
N ARG A 26 0.75 -26.01 6.95
CA ARG A 26 1.43 -25.63 5.71
C ARG A 26 1.26 -26.67 4.58
N CYS A 27 1.32 -27.97 4.92
CA CYS A 27 1.17 -29.04 3.94
C CYS A 27 -0.25 -29.09 3.36
N GLN A 28 -1.27 -28.85 4.19
CA GLN A 28 -2.66 -28.81 3.73
C GLN A 28 -2.90 -27.61 2.80
N LEU A 29 -2.34 -26.44 3.12
CA LEU A 29 -2.39 -25.29 2.22
C LEU A 29 -1.70 -25.59 0.88
N LYS A 30 -0.48 -26.14 0.91
CA LYS A 30 0.21 -26.55 -0.33
C LYS A 30 -0.66 -27.49 -1.16
N HIS A 31 -1.21 -28.54 -0.56
CA HIS A 31 -2.05 -29.50 -1.28
C HIS A 31 -3.32 -28.85 -1.86
N THR A 32 -3.92 -27.90 -1.15
CA THR A 32 -5.14 -27.20 -1.59
C THR A 32 -4.89 -26.29 -2.80
N TYR A 33 -3.74 -25.60 -2.83
CA TYR A 33 -3.41 -24.63 -3.88
C TYR A 33 -2.59 -25.21 -5.03
N GLN A 34 -2.07 -26.43 -4.89
CA GLN A 34 -1.30 -27.10 -5.93
C GLN A 34 -2.26 -27.70 -6.97
N TYR A 35 -2.32 -27.06 -8.14
CA TYR A 35 -3.23 -27.45 -9.21
C TYR A 35 -2.77 -28.70 -10.00
N GLN A 36 -1.46 -28.93 -10.10
CA GLN A 36 -0.86 -30.07 -10.80
C GLN A 36 0.19 -30.74 -9.93
N GLU A 37 0.42 -32.04 -10.12
CA GLU A 37 1.49 -32.77 -9.43
C GLU A 37 2.88 -32.24 -9.83
N GLU A 38 3.00 -31.69 -11.03
CA GLU A 38 4.21 -31.03 -11.53
C GLU A 38 4.34 -29.59 -11.01
N GLY A 39 5.53 -29.26 -10.51
CA GLY A 39 5.84 -27.95 -9.93
C GLY A 39 5.71 -27.91 -8.40
N ASP A 40 6.49 -27.03 -7.76
CA ASP A 40 6.47 -26.86 -6.31
C ASP A 40 6.10 -25.42 -5.93
N ILE A 41 4.90 -25.24 -5.38
CA ILE A 41 4.41 -23.95 -4.91
C ILE A 41 4.81 -23.63 -3.45
N SER A 42 5.66 -24.46 -2.83
CA SER A 42 6.06 -24.29 -1.42
C SER A 42 6.57 -22.89 -1.12
N SER A 43 7.39 -22.30 -2.01
CA SER A 43 7.92 -20.94 -1.85
C SER A 43 6.84 -19.85 -1.92
N LEU A 44 5.75 -20.08 -2.67
CA LEU A 44 4.61 -19.16 -2.72
C LEU A 44 3.79 -19.26 -1.44
N ILE A 45 3.52 -20.48 -0.95
CA ILE A 45 2.84 -20.65 0.34
C ILE A 45 3.67 -20.00 1.45
N ASP A 46 4.98 -20.26 1.50
CA ASP A 46 5.87 -19.66 2.49
C ASP A 46 5.88 -18.14 2.42
N GLY A 47 6.02 -17.57 1.23
CA GLY A 47 6.03 -16.12 1.06
C GLY A 47 4.72 -15.48 1.51
N ALA A 48 3.57 -16.10 1.22
CA ALA A 48 2.27 -15.61 1.64
C ALA A 48 2.12 -15.69 3.17
N LEU A 49 2.51 -16.83 3.77
CA LEU A 49 2.45 -17.01 5.22
C LEU A 49 3.37 -16.03 5.95
N VAL A 50 4.57 -15.77 5.44
CA VAL A 50 5.48 -14.78 6.00
C VAL A 50 4.86 -13.39 5.95
N ILE A 51 4.25 -12.99 4.83
CA ILE A 51 3.57 -11.68 4.73
C ILE A 51 2.41 -11.60 5.72
N LEU A 52 1.59 -12.64 5.82
CA LEU A 52 0.44 -12.64 6.73
C LEU A 52 0.86 -12.63 8.20
N LYS A 53 1.96 -13.31 8.56
CA LYS A 53 2.55 -13.28 9.91
C LYS A 53 3.17 -11.92 10.22
N ASP A 54 3.98 -11.36 9.30
CA ASP A 54 4.62 -10.04 9.45
C ASP A 54 3.56 -8.93 9.58
N LEU A 55 2.43 -9.06 8.88
CA LEU A 55 1.28 -8.16 9.01
C LEU A 55 0.33 -8.56 10.15
N ASN A 56 0.66 -9.53 11.00
CA ASN A 56 -0.17 -9.98 12.12
C ASN A 56 -1.63 -10.31 11.76
N TYR A 57 -1.86 -10.89 10.57
CA TYR A 57 -3.17 -11.42 10.16
C TYR A 57 -3.38 -12.86 10.63
N ILE A 58 -2.28 -13.61 10.75
CA ILE A 58 -2.29 -14.99 11.22
C ILE A 58 -1.19 -15.20 12.25
N HIS A 59 -1.34 -16.24 13.06
CA HIS A 59 -0.31 -16.77 13.94
C HIS A 59 -0.16 -18.28 13.75
N ASP A 60 0.89 -18.84 14.34
CA ASP A 60 1.25 -20.26 14.25
C ASP A 60 1.25 -20.85 15.66
N GLU A 61 0.48 -21.92 15.86
CA GLU A 61 0.51 -22.70 17.09
C GLU A 61 0.81 -24.16 16.74
N ASN A 62 1.99 -24.64 17.14
CA ASN A 62 2.43 -26.03 16.92
C ASN A 62 2.37 -26.49 15.45
N GLY A 63 2.65 -25.59 14.49
CA GLY A 63 2.63 -25.90 13.05
C GLY A 63 1.26 -25.80 12.39
N PHE A 64 0.25 -25.34 13.13
CA PHE A 64 -1.09 -25.05 12.64
C PHE A 64 -1.35 -23.55 12.62
N LEU A 65 -2.07 -23.09 11.60
CA LEU A 65 -2.26 -21.67 11.32
C LEU A 65 -3.66 -21.22 11.73
N TYR A 66 -3.72 -20.05 12.36
CA TYR A 66 -4.95 -19.45 12.89
C TYR A 66 -5.02 -17.97 12.52
N SER A 67 -6.22 -17.46 12.23
CA SER A 67 -6.44 -16.03 11.99
C SER A 67 -6.60 -15.26 13.30
N ASN A 68 -6.14 -14.01 13.32
CA ASN A 68 -6.31 -13.10 14.47
C ASN A 68 -7.68 -12.39 14.51
N ASP A 69 -8.75 -12.99 13.98
CA ASP A 69 -10.11 -12.42 13.86
C ASP A 69 -10.16 -10.97 13.32
N VAL A 70 -9.41 -10.73 12.26
CA VAL A 70 -9.41 -9.45 11.52
C VAL A 70 -10.02 -9.62 10.14
N ASP A 71 -10.74 -8.61 9.66
CA ASP A 71 -11.17 -8.56 8.26
C ASP A 71 -10.01 -8.17 7.35
N TRP A 72 -10.04 -8.67 6.10
CA TRP A 72 -9.11 -8.22 5.08
C TRP A 72 -9.49 -6.82 4.59
N LYS A 73 -8.81 -5.79 5.10
CA LYS A 73 -8.96 -4.40 4.66
C LYS A 73 -7.64 -3.86 4.13
N VAL A 74 -7.70 -3.24 2.96
CA VAL A 74 -6.50 -2.73 2.29
C VAL A 74 -5.92 -1.55 3.06
N THR A 75 -6.78 -0.69 3.61
CA THR A 75 -6.38 0.43 4.49
C THR A 75 -5.60 -0.06 5.72
N ASP A 76 -6.01 -1.17 6.34
CA ASP A 76 -5.31 -1.76 7.48
C ASP A 76 -3.94 -2.33 7.11
N ILE A 77 -3.80 -2.92 5.93
CA ILE A 77 -2.50 -3.34 5.41
C ILE A 77 -1.57 -2.13 5.29
N PHE A 78 -2.05 -1.03 4.73
CA PHE A 78 -1.24 0.17 4.58
C PHE A 78 -0.88 0.83 5.91
N ARG A 79 -1.80 0.87 6.88
CA ARG A 79 -1.50 1.30 8.27
C ARG A 79 -0.39 0.46 8.89
N LYS A 80 -0.45 -0.86 8.72
CA LYS A 80 0.58 -1.77 9.23
C LYS A 80 1.93 -1.57 8.53
N LEU A 81 1.94 -1.39 7.20
CA LEU A 81 3.16 -1.03 6.47
C LEU A 81 3.74 0.31 6.96
N ASN A 82 2.90 1.31 7.23
CA ASN A 82 3.34 2.59 7.78
C ASN A 82 3.86 2.47 9.23
N ARG A 83 3.35 1.51 10.01
CA ARG A 83 3.93 1.20 11.33
C ARG A 83 5.31 0.54 11.19
N ILE A 84 5.42 -0.44 10.28
CA ILE A 84 6.68 -1.14 9.99
C ILE A 84 7.77 -0.13 9.57
N SER A 85 7.44 0.84 8.73
CA SER A 85 8.40 1.88 8.31
C SER A 85 8.89 2.79 9.45
N GLN A 86 8.18 2.84 10.57
CA GLN A 86 8.53 3.64 11.74
C GLN A 86 9.26 2.83 12.82
N THR A 87 9.06 1.51 12.86
CA THR A 87 9.56 0.65 13.94
C THR A 87 10.72 -0.26 13.54
N GLU A 88 10.82 -0.64 12.26
CA GLU A 88 11.90 -1.50 11.78
C GLU A 88 13.20 -0.72 11.57
N GLU A 89 14.32 -1.40 11.74
CA GLU A 89 15.63 -0.82 11.42
C GLU A 89 15.76 -0.58 9.91
N GLU A 90 16.44 0.52 9.53
CA GLU A 90 16.59 0.93 8.13
C GLU A 90 17.25 -0.11 7.23
N GLU A 91 18.01 -1.03 7.85
CA GLU A 91 18.79 -2.07 7.18
C GLU A 91 17.96 -3.34 6.89
N THR A 92 16.71 -3.40 7.35
CA THR A 92 15.84 -4.55 7.10
C THR A 92 15.11 -4.45 5.76
N LEU A 93 14.82 -5.59 5.15
CA LEU A 93 13.98 -5.64 3.96
C LEU A 93 12.54 -5.17 4.23
N ASN A 94 12.03 -5.41 5.44
CA ASN A 94 10.71 -4.93 5.85
C ASN A 94 10.64 -3.40 5.81
N PHE A 95 11.67 -2.72 6.32
CA PHE A 95 11.79 -1.26 6.21
C PHE A 95 11.86 -0.81 4.75
N VAL A 96 12.74 -1.41 3.94
CA VAL A 96 12.91 -1.02 2.53
C VAL A 96 11.59 -1.14 1.77
N PHE A 97 10.86 -2.24 1.92
CA PHE A 97 9.62 -2.43 1.17
C PHE A 97 8.45 -1.58 1.64
N SER A 98 8.36 -1.32 2.95
CA SER A 98 7.32 -0.46 3.52
C SER A 98 7.54 1.02 3.18
N THR A 99 8.81 1.45 3.05
CA THR A 99 9.16 2.85 2.73
C THR A 99 9.34 3.12 1.24
N MET A 100 9.42 2.10 0.39
CA MET A 100 9.74 2.24 -1.03
C MET A 100 8.83 3.22 -1.76
N TYR A 101 7.52 3.14 -1.55
CA TYR A 101 6.56 4.04 -2.18
C TYR A 101 6.84 5.50 -1.81
N ASP A 102 7.08 5.74 -0.52
CA ASP A 102 7.38 7.07 -0.01
C ASP A 102 8.68 7.63 -0.59
N GLN A 103 9.77 6.87 -0.49
CA GLN A 103 11.12 7.35 -0.85
C GLN A 103 11.32 7.49 -2.37
N VAL A 104 10.66 6.66 -3.18
CA VAL A 104 10.86 6.61 -4.64
C VAL A 104 9.86 7.49 -5.39
N PHE A 105 8.64 7.66 -4.88
CA PHE A 105 7.56 8.36 -5.59
C PHE A 105 7.09 9.60 -4.84
N VAL A 106 6.67 9.48 -3.59
CA VAL A 106 5.99 10.56 -2.83
C VAL A 106 6.94 11.70 -2.50
N LYS A 107 8.04 11.42 -1.79
CA LYS A 107 9.03 12.44 -1.42
C LYS A 107 9.58 13.22 -2.62
N PRO A 108 9.98 12.58 -3.74
CA PRO A 108 10.43 13.29 -4.93
C PRO A 108 9.30 13.79 -5.85
N ASP A 109 8.03 13.58 -5.49
CA ASP A 109 6.84 13.92 -6.30
C ASP A 109 6.87 13.36 -7.73
N LYS A 110 7.28 12.09 -7.86
CA LYS A 110 7.36 11.35 -9.12
C LYS A 110 6.18 10.40 -9.26
N MET A 111 5.37 10.56 -10.30
CA MET A 111 4.28 9.62 -10.58
C MET A 111 4.71 8.37 -11.35
N PHE A 112 5.82 8.40 -12.09
CA PHE A 112 6.27 7.26 -12.89
C PHE A 112 7.77 7.00 -12.74
N VAL A 113 8.14 5.74 -12.54
CA VAL A 113 9.54 5.30 -12.47
C VAL A 113 9.71 3.99 -13.25
N VAL A 114 10.60 3.99 -14.24
CA VAL A 114 10.86 2.83 -15.13
C VAL A 114 11.80 1.80 -14.48
N ASN A 115 12.91 2.26 -13.89
CA ASN A 115 13.92 1.38 -13.29
C ASN A 115 13.90 1.47 -11.76
N ILE A 116 12.84 0.95 -11.16
CA ILE A 116 12.64 0.99 -9.70
C ILE A 116 13.78 0.26 -8.98
N HIS A 117 14.25 -0.87 -9.51
CA HIS A 117 15.35 -1.62 -8.92
C HIS A 117 16.60 -0.76 -8.71
N TYR A 118 17.01 -0.01 -9.73
CA TYR A 118 18.13 0.92 -9.60
C TYR A 118 17.82 2.05 -8.60
N GLN A 119 16.65 2.66 -8.67
CA GLN A 119 16.26 3.75 -7.77
C GLN A 119 16.25 3.30 -6.30
N VAL A 120 15.73 2.10 -6.03
CA VAL A 120 15.71 1.50 -4.68
C VAL A 120 17.14 1.26 -4.21
N ASN A 121 17.96 0.52 -4.96
CA ASN A 121 19.32 0.20 -4.52
C ASN A 121 20.23 1.44 -4.42
N SER A 122 19.93 2.53 -5.15
CA SER A 122 20.62 3.82 -4.96
C SER A 122 20.23 4.55 -3.66
N LYS A 123 19.00 4.34 -3.17
CA LYS A 123 18.46 4.98 -1.96
C LYS A 123 18.72 4.16 -0.69
N PHE A 124 18.70 2.84 -0.81
CA PHE A 124 18.85 1.89 0.28
C PHE A 124 20.15 1.09 0.09
N SER A 125 21.29 1.78 0.11
CA SER A 125 22.60 1.18 -0.21
C SER A 125 23.06 0.10 0.77
N LYS A 126 22.51 0.12 2.00
CA LYS A 126 22.81 -0.87 3.04
C LYS A 126 22.11 -2.21 2.84
N THR A 127 21.02 -2.23 2.07
CA THR A 127 20.14 -3.40 1.93
C THR A 127 19.78 -3.59 0.46
N MET A 128 20.61 -4.36 -0.23
CA MET A 128 20.42 -4.63 -1.66
C MET A 128 19.18 -5.49 -1.91
N VAL A 129 18.33 -5.03 -2.82
CA VAL A 129 17.09 -5.70 -3.20
C VAL A 129 17.21 -6.21 -4.63
N GLY A 130 16.97 -7.51 -4.84
CA GLY A 130 16.96 -8.11 -6.17
C GLY A 130 15.72 -7.78 -7.01
N HIS A 131 15.84 -7.87 -8.34
CA HIS A 131 14.76 -7.59 -9.29
C HIS A 131 13.45 -8.34 -9.02
N GLU A 132 13.52 -9.60 -8.63
CA GLU A 132 12.34 -10.43 -8.36
C GLU A 132 11.50 -9.87 -7.20
N LYS A 133 12.16 -9.41 -6.14
CA LYS A 133 11.48 -8.81 -4.99
C LYS A 133 10.84 -7.46 -5.35
N ILE A 134 11.50 -6.64 -6.18
CA ILE A 134 10.90 -5.41 -6.73
C ILE A 134 9.67 -5.73 -7.58
N ASN A 135 9.72 -6.79 -8.39
CA ASN A 135 8.59 -7.22 -9.21
C ASN A 135 7.43 -7.75 -8.35
N ALA A 136 7.72 -8.51 -7.29
CA ALA A 136 6.72 -8.95 -6.32
C ALA A 136 6.07 -7.75 -5.61
N TRP A 137 6.87 -6.79 -5.13
CA TRP A 137 6.38 -5.55 -4.55
C TRP A 137 5.44 -4.80 -5.51
N LYS A 138 5.84 -4.60 -6.78
CA LYS A 138 5.00 -3.93 -7.78
C LYS A 138 3.64 -4.63 -7.97
N ARG A 139 3.62 -5.97 -8.01
CA ARG A 139 2.40 -6.76 -8.20
C ARG A 139 1.46 -6.62 -7.01
N ILE A 140 2.01 -6.65 -5.80
CA ILE A 140 1.22 -6.52 -4.58
C ILE A 140 0.71 -5.09 -4.45
N MET A 141 1.54 -4.07 -4.69
CA MET A 141 1.10 -2.67 -4.65
C MET A 141 0.03 -2.36 -5.70
N GLU A 142 0.13 -2.95 -6.90
CA GLU A 142 -0.93 -2.85 -7.92
C GLU A 142 -2.24 -3.50 -7.45
N PHE A 143 -2.16 -4.70 -6.86
CA PHE A 143 -3.32 -5.41 -6.32
C PHE A 143 -3.97 -4.64 -5.16
N LEU A 144 -3.17 -4.09 -4.25
CA LEU A 144 -3.64 -3.24 -3.15
C LEU A 144 -4.11 -1.86 -3.64
N GLY A 145 -4.08 -1.58 -4.94
CA GLY A 145 -4.60 -0.36 -5.52
C GLY A 145 -3.71 0.87 -5.36
N LEU A 146 -2.43 0.73 -5.01
CA LEU A 146 -1.51 1.87 -4.82
C LEU A 146 -0.99 2.45 -6.15
N GLY A 147 -1.14 1.71 -7.25
CA GLY A 147 -0.66 2.14 -8.55
C GLY A 147 -0.88 1.07 -9.62
N ARG A 148 -0.17 1.22 -10.73
CA ARG A 148 -0.24 0.30 -11.88
C ARG A 148 1.15 -0.03 -12.41
N ARG A 149 1.35 -1.27 -12.83
CA ARG A 149 2.54 -1.67 -13.57
C ARG A 149 2.37 -1.23 -15.03
N VAL A 150 3.37 -0.52 -15.55
CA VAL A 150 3.37 -0.05 -16.95
C VAL A 150 4.75 -0.33 -17.53
N TYR A 151 4.82 -1.22 -18.50
CA TYR A 151 6.07 -1.79 -19.03
C TYR A 151 6.97 -2.30 -17.91
N SER A 152 8.24 -1.88 -17.85
CA SER A 152 9.18 -2.21 -16.78
C SER A 152 8.98 -1.38 -15.50
N GLY A 153 8.21 -0.28 -15.58
CA GLY A 153 8.02 0.69 -14.52
C GLY A 153 6.79 0.48 -13.64
N PHE A 154 6.53 1.49 -12.81
CA PHE A 154 5.35 1.59 -11.96
C PHE A 154 4.84 3.03 -11.95
N TYR A 155 3.52 3.17 -12.11
CA TYR A 155 2.79 4.42 -12.08
C TYR A 155 2.10 4.56 -10.72
N ALA A 156 2.62 5.45 -9.87
CA ALA A 156 2.15 5.77 -8.53
C ALA A 156 0.92 6.68 -8.57
N LEU A 157 -0.18 6.12 -9.07
CA LEU A 157 -1.51 6.74 -9.04
C LEU A 157 -2.44 5.78 -8.30
N PRO A 158 -2.76 6.04 -7.02
CA PRO A 158 -3.70 5.24 -6.26
C PRO A 158 -5.04 5.11 -7.00
N GLN A 159 -5.59 3.90 -6.99
CA GLN A 159 -6.88 3.61 -7.58
C GLN A 159 -7.99 4.32 -6.82
N LEU A 160 -9.03 4.74 -7.54
CA LEU A 160 -10.16 5.47 -6.92
C LEU A 160 -10.84 4.64 -5.83
N SER A 161 -10.95 3.32 -5.99
CA SER A 161 -11.51 2.43 -4.97
C SER A 161 -10.78 2.53 -3.64
N LEU A 162 -9.45 2.54 -3.65
CA LEU A 162 -8.62 2.69 -2.45
C LEU A 162 -8.84 4.06 -1.78
N LEU A 163 -8.85 5.14 -2.57
CA LEU A 163 -9.09 6.47 -2.04
C LEU A 163 -10.51 6.64 -1.49
N GLN A 164 -11.51 6.05 -2.16
CA GLN A 164 -12.88 6.01 -1.66
C GLN A 164 -12.97 5.26 -0.33
N GLU A 165 -12.28 4.13 -0.17
CA GLU A 165 -12.21 3.38 1.08
C GLU A 165 -11.62 4.24 2.20
N ILE A 166 -10.50 4.92 1.94
CA ILE A 166 -9.86 5.86 2.89
C ILE A 166 -10.82 7.00 3.28
N VAL A 167 -11.45 7.64 2.30
CA VAL A 167 -12.38 8.76 2.53
C VAL A 167 -13.59 8.31 3.35
N ARG A 168 -14.17 7.14 3.02
CA ARG A 168 -15.33 6.59 3.75
C ARG A 168 -14.98 6.22 5.18
N GLU A 169 -13.82 5.61 5.41
CA GLU A 169 -13.36 5.26 6.76
C GLU A 169 -13.10 6.51 7.63
N ALA A 170 -12.70 7.62 7.02
CA ALA A 170 -12.48 8.88 7.71
C ALA A 170 -13.77 9.53 8.23
N GLY A 171 -14.90 9.24 7.59
CA GLY A 171 -16.18 9.88 7.86
C GLY A 171 -16.24 11.34 7.38
N GLU A 172 -17.20 12.08 7.93
CA GLU A 172 -17.42 13.48 7.58
C GLU A 172 -16.20 14.35 7.94
N TYR A 173 -15.85 15.26 7.03
CA TYR A 173 -14.78 16.22 7.24
C TYR A 173 -15.08 17.50 6.46
N GLU A 174 -14.84 18.66 7.06
CA GLU A 174 -14.80 19.92 6.34
C GLU A 174 -13.61 20.75 6.82
N GLY A 175 -12.74 21.17 5.90
CA GLY A 175 -11.52 21.88 6.28
C GLY A 175 -10.54 22.11 5.15
N GLY A 176 -9.32 22.51 5.53
CA GLY A 176 -8.23 22.70 4.59
C GLY A 176 -7.80 21.38 3.94
N LEU A 177 -7.57 21.41 2.62
CA LEU A 177 -7.16 20.23 1.85
C LEU A 177 -5.81 19.65 2.34
N GLN A 178 -4.86 20.52 2.69
CA GLN A 178 -3.56 20.09 3.23
C GLN A 178 -3.70 19.37 4.59
N PRO A 179 -4.34 19.95 5.62
CA PRO A 179 -4.61 19.24 6.87
C PRO A 179 -5.35 17.91 6.70
N TYR A 180 -6.29 17.83 5.75
CA TYR A 180 -6.96 16.57 5.45
C TYR A 180 -5.97 15.49 5.00
N CYS A 181 -5.13 15.80 4.00
CA CYS A 181 -4.11 14.86 3.55
C CYS A 181 -3.15 14.47 4.70
N GLU A 182 -2.70 15.43 5.51
CA GLU A 182 -1.76 15.17 6.62
C GLU A 182 -2.35 14.32 7.75
N ARG A 183 -3.65 14.48 8.05
CA ARG A 183 -4.28 13.85 9.23
C ARG A 183 -5.08 12.60 8.89
N VAL A 184 -5.60 12.52 7.67
CA VAL A 184 -6.50 11.44 7.24
C VAL A 184 -5.78 10.48 6.31
N ILE A 185 -5.13 10.98 5.25
CA ILE A 185 -4.51 10.13 4.23
C ILE A 185 -3.13 9.66 4.67
N GLN A 186 -2.25 10.56 5.11
CA GLN A 186 -0.85 10.29 5.47
C GLN A 186 -0.67 9.13 6.48
N PRO A 187 -1.54 8.94 7.50
CA PRO A 187 -1.43 7.81 8.41
C PRO A 187 -1.63 6.44 7.75
N ILE A 188 -2.32 6.41 6.60
CA ILE A 188 -2.59 5.19 5.82
C ILE A 188 -1.59 5.10 4.66
N LEU A 189 -1.57 6.12 3.80
CA LEU A 189 -0.72 6.20 2.62
C LEU A 189 0.17 7.44 2.67
N PRO A 190 1.48 7.31 2.43
CA PRO A 190 2.34 8.47 2.27
C PRO A 190 1.82 9.38 1.15
N CYS A 191 1.57 10.65 1.48
CA CYS A 191 0.99 11.63 0.57
C CYS A 191 1.65 13.01 0.65
N ILE A 192 2.62 13.23 1.55
CA ILE A 192 3.32 14.50 1.70
C ILE A 192 4.75 14.40 1.14
N THR A 193 5.04 15.26 0.16
CA THR A 193 6.35 15.37 -0.50
C THR A 193 7.43 15.95 0.43
N SER A 194 8.70 15.86 0.04
CA SER A 194 9.81 16.48 0.80
C SER A 194 9.70 18.00 0.91
N GLN A 195 8.96 18.66 0.02
CA GLN A 195 8.71 20.10 0.03
C GLN A 195 7.42 20.49 0.79
N GLY A 196 6.77 19.55 1.47
CA GLY A 196 5.53 19.80 2.19
C GLY A 196 4.33 20.10 1.27
N ASN A 197 4.37 19.65 0.02
CA ASN A 197 3.21 19.62 -0.89
C ASN A 197 2.48 18.28 -0.79
N ILE A 198 1.20 18.25 -1.18
CA ILE A 198 0.47 16.99 -1.48
C ILE A 198 1.10 16.36 -2.73
N PHE A 199 1.38 15.07 -2.65
CA PHE A 199 1.84 14.26 -3.77
C PHE A 199 0.82 14.25 -4.90
N LYS A 200 1.28 14.48 -6.15
CA LYS A 200 0.40 14.58 -7.32
C LYS A 200 -0.54 13.39 -7.51
N GLY A 201 -0.08 12.16 -7.24
CA GLY A 201 -0.92 10.97 -7.37
C GLY A 201 -2.14 11.01 -6.44
N ILE A 202 -1.98 11.53 -5.22
CA ILE A 202 -3.09 11.70 -4.27
C ILE A 202 -3.98 12.86 -4.70
N LEU A 203 -3.39 13.99 -5.09
CA LEU A 203 -4.15 15.15 -5.55
C LEU A 203 -5.06 14.80 -6.75
N TYR A 204 -4.52 14.13 -7.76
CA TYR A 204 -5.31 13.71 -8.93
C TYR A 204 -6.38 12.69 -8.58
N GLY A 205 -6.10 11.78 -7.65
CA GLY A 205 -7.10 10.86 -7.13
C GLY A 205 -8.26 11.59 -6.43
N LEU A 206 -7.96 12.57 -5.59
CA LEU A 206 -8.98 13.39 -4.91
C LEU A 206 -9.80 14.22 -5.91
N LEU A 207 -9.17 14.81 -6.93
CA LEU A 207 -9.90 15.52 -7.99
C LEU A 207 -10.87 14.61 -8.74
N ALA A 208 -10.47 13.37 -9.02
CA ALA A 208 -11.38 12.40 -9.64
C ALA A 208 -12.54 11.98 -8.70
N LEU A 209 -12.34 11.96 -7.37
CA LEU A 209 -13.43 11.76 -6.41
C LEU A 209 -14.38 12.97 -6.36
N ASN A 210 -13.83 14.17 -6.51
CA ASN A 210 -14.63 15.40 -6.65
C ASN A 210 -15.49 15.36 -7.91
N ASP A 211 -14.93 14.94 -9.05
CA ASP A 211 -15.69 14.79 -10.30
C ASP A 211 -16.81 13.75 -10.17
N GLN A 212 -16.61 12.71 -9.35
CA GLN A 212 -17.63 11.71 -9.01
C GLN A 212 -18.62 12.17 -7.92
N ARG A 213 -18.49 13.40 -7.41
CA ARG A 213 -19.31 13.97 -6.33
C ARG A 213 -19.29 13.15 -5.03
N ILE A 214 -18.19 12.46 -4.76
CA ILE A 214 -17.97 11.72 -3.51
C ILE A 214 -17.42 12.66 -2.43
N ILE A 215 -16.61 13.62 -2.86
CA ILE A 215 -16.14 14.74 -2.05
C ILE A 215 -16.38 16.03 -2.82
N GLU A 216 -16.22 17.17 -2.16
CA GLU A 216 -16.22 18.48 -2.79
C GLU A 216 -14.88 19.15 -2.51
N ILE A 217 -14.18 19.56 -3.57
CA ILE A 217 -12.93 20.33 -3.51
C ILE A 217 -13.22 21.72 -4.05
N SER A 218 -12.87 22.74 -3.28
CA SER A 218 -13.18 24.13 -3.62
C SER A 218 -12.07 25.09 -3.18
N CYS A 219 -12.26 26.37 -3.55
CA CYS A 219 -11.46 27.48 -3.08
C CYS A 219 -12.24 28.25 -2.01
N LYS A 220 -11.66 28.43 -0.84
CA LYS A 220 -12.09 29.42 0.14
C LYS A 220 -11.02 30.51 0.23
N GLN A 221 -11.41 31.73 -0.13
CA GLN A 221 -10.55 32.92 -0.05
C GLN A 221 -10.27 33.29 1.42
N ASP A 222 -9.18 34.03 1.65
CA ASP A 222 -8.78 34.59 2.95
C ASP A 222 -8.44 33.59 4.07
N LEU A 223 -8.26 32.30 3.73
CA LEU A 223 -7.77 31.29 4.67
C LEU A 223 -6.26 31.08 4.52
N PRO A 224 -5.53 30.82 5.61
CA PRO A 224 -4.08 30.63 5.60
C PRO A 224 -3.67 29.23 5.08
N TYR A 225 -4.50 28.61 4.23
CA TYR A 225 -4.23 27.28 3.67
C TYR A 225 -3.53 27.39 2.33
N LYS A 226 -2.58 26.47 2.11
CA LYS A 226 -1.88 26.32 0.84
C LYS A 226 -2.85 25.91 -0.26
N SER A 227 -2.78 26.61 -1.39
CA SER A 227 -3.59 26.33 -2.56
C SER A 227 -2.87 25.48 -3.60
N TYR A 228 -3.61 24.56 -4.20
CA TYR A 228 -3.17 23.60 -5.20
C TYR A 228 -3.85 23.87 -6.56
N GLY A 229 -3.31 23.26 -7.61
CA GLY A 229 -3.79 23.41 -8.99
C GLY A 229 -3.05 24.49 -9.78
N PRO A 230 -3.21 24.49 -11.11
CA PRO A 230 -2.49 25.42 -11.99
C PRO A 230 -2.82 26.89 -11.70
N ASN A 231 -4.04 27.16 -11.20
CA ASN A 231 -4.49 28.51 -10.85
C ASN A 231 -4.63 28.74 -9.34
N HIS A 232 -4.04 27.86 -8.50
CA HIS A 232 -4.16 27.95 -7.03
C HIS A 232 -5.61 27.95 -6.52
N GLU A 233 -6.46 27.13 -7.13
CA GLU A 233 -7.91 27.14 -6.93
C GLU A 233 -8.43 26.06 -5.97
N TRP A 234 -7.54 25.24 -5.39
CA TRP A 234 -7.94 24.17 -4.48
C TRP A 234 -7.25 24.30 -3.13
N ASN A 235 -7.98 24.70 -2.10
CA ASN A 235 -7.45 24.76 -0.73
C ASN A 235 -8.42 24.21 0.33
N TRP A 236 -9.65 23.84 -0.07
CA TRP A 236 -10.70 23.35 0.81
C TRP A 236 -11.23 22.00 0.34
N ILE A 237 -11.62 21.16 1.30
CA ILE A 237 -12.26 19.86 1.06
C ILE A 237 -13.45 19.67 2.00
N LYS A 238 -14.53 19.11 1.46
CA LYS A 238 -15.68 18.63 2.21
C LYS A 238 -15.99 17.18 1.84
N VAL A 239 -16.10 16.32 2.84
CA VAL A 239 -16.52 14.92 2.75
C VAL A 239 -17.89 14.82 3.42
N GLN A 240 -18.86 14.26 2.68
CA GLN A 240 -20.25 14.09 3.12
C GLN A 240 -20.49 12.65 3.57
#